data_AF-A0A7J8ZDB3-F1
#
_entry.id   AF-A0A7J8ZDB3-F1
#
_cell.length_a   1.000
_cell.length_b   1.000
_cell.length_c   1.000
_cell.angle_alpha   90.00
_cell.angle_beta   90.00
_cell.angle_gamma   90.00
#
_symmetry.space_group_name_H-M   'P 1'
#
loop_
_entity.id
_entity.type
_entity.pdbx_description
1 polymer ?
#
loop_
_entity_poly.entity_id
_entity_poly.type
_entity_poly.pdbx_seq_one_letter_code
_entity_poly.pdbx_strand_id
1 'polypeptide(L)'
;KLQILGCWNGYRGNFTSRKKEKPSFQVKKCCRILRGDLVCEVRVGFNKYFMVSLGRKKQGFKIVNSGGDIIAEVKQKQLPTGMVLGDDVLTLEIEPSIDQALTVALVLVYGLMNRRLIGRFVIVIEKGKELDRKRIVKKRRDYMEL
;
A
#
# COMPACT_ATOMS: atom_id res chain seq x y z
N LYS A 1 -8.80 -9.07 25.19
CA LYS A 1 -8.97 -8.62 23.79
C LYS A 1 -7.58 -8.41 23.18
N LEU A 2 -7.03 -9.44 22.53
CA LEU A 2 -5.71 -9.37 21.89
C LEU A 2 -5.85 -8.55 20.61
N GLN A 3 -5.15 -7.41 20.53
CA GLN A 3 -5.10 -6.65 19.29
C GLN A 3 -4.47 -7.53 18.21
N ILE A 4 -5.25 -7.83 17.16
CA ILE A 4 -4.76 -8.41 15.92
C ILE A 4 -3.97 -7.29 15.20
N LEU A 5 -2.82 -6.88 15.75
CA LEU A 5 -2.00 -5.73 15.29
C LEU A 5 -1.46 -5.88 13.86
N GLY A 6 -1.72 -7.04 13.23
CA GLY A 6 -1.31 -7.34 11.87
C GLY A 6 -2.45 -7.45 10.86
N CYS A 7 -3.74 -7.38 11.21
CA CYS A 7 -4.80 -7.56 10.21
C CYS A 7 -5.86 -6.46 10.29
N TRP A 8 -6.33 -6.01 9.13
CA TRP A 8 -7.43 -5.06 8.98
C TRP A 8 -8.46 -5.59 7.98
N ASN A 9 -9.73 -5.43 8.29
CA ASN A 9 -10.83 -5.72 7.38
C ASN A 9 -11.54 -4.41 7.04
N GLY A 10 -11.67 -4.12 5.75
CA GLY A 10 -12.44 -3.00 5.24
C GLY A 10 -13.82 -3.45 4.78
N TYR A 11 -14.84 -2.70 5.16
CA TYR A 11 -16.24 -2.99 4.83
C TYR A 11 -16.83 -1.82 4.03
N ARG A 12 -17.73 -2.13 3.11
CA ARG A 12 -18.51 -1.11 2.41
C ARG A 12 -19.59 -0.60 3.37
N GLY A 13 -19.80 0.72 3.43
CA GLY A 13 -20.69 1.36 4.40
C GLY A 13 -22.19 1.17 4.10
N ASN A 14 -22.66 -0.05 3.88
CA ASN A 14 -24.09 -0.33 3.75
C ASN A 14 -24.70 -0.64 5.12
N PHE A 15 -25.01 0.42 5.87
CA PHE A 15 -25.52 0.37 7.25
C PHE A 15 -26.90 -0.28 7.43
N THR A 16 -27.58 -0.68 6.35
CA THR A 16 -28.95 -1.22 6.36
C THR A 16 -29.01 -2.74 6.59
N SER A 17 -27.87 -3.44 6.61
CA SER A 17 -27.82 -4.90 6.58
C SER A 17 -27.57 -5.51 7.97
N ARG A 18 -28.53 -6.27 8.52
CA ARG A 18 -28.35 -7.07 9.77
C ARG A 18 -27.50 -8.34 9.58
N LYS A 19 -27.06 -8.67 8.36
CA LYS A 19 -26.25 -9.86 8.07
C LYS A 19 -24.77 -9.54 8.23
N LYS A 20 -23.99 -10.52 8.74
CA LYS A 20 -22.51 -10.44 8.76
C LYS A 20 -22.00 -10.25 7.34
N GLU A 21 -21.62 -9.02 7.00
CA GLU A 21 -21.11 -8.67 5.68
C GLU A 21 -19.70 -9.24 5.48
N LYS A 22 -19.41 -9.77 4.29
CA LYS A 22 -18.05 -10.15 3.92
C LYS A 22 -17.21 -8.88 3.75
N PRO A 23 -15.97 -8.83 4.24
CA PRO A 23 -15.13 -7.65 4.06
C PRO A 23 -14.88 -7.39 2.57
N SER A 24 -15.01 -6.14 2.16
CA SER A 24 -14.70 -5.68 0.80
C SER A 24 -13.21 -5.79 0.50
N PHE A 25 -12.36 -5.59 1.51
CA PHE A 25 -10.94 -5.88 1.43
C PHE A 25 -10.36 -6.32 2.78
N GLN A 26 -9.23 -7.02 2.72
CA GLN A 26 -8.49 -7.45 3.91
C GLN A 26 -7.01 -7.10 3.73
N VAL A 27 -6.37 -6.56 4.77
CA VAL A 27 -4.94 -6.26 4.79
C VAL A 27 -4.30 -7.08 5.90
N LYS A 28 -3.19 -7.75 5.60
CA LYS A 28 -2.42 -8.55 6.55
C LYS A 28 -0.96 -8.13 6.51
N LYS A 29 -0.38 -7.85 7.67
CA LYS A 29 1.03 -7.53 7.85
C LYS A 29 1.85 -8.80 7.65
N CYS A 30 2.89 -8.73 6.85
CA CYS A 30 3.82 -9.83 6.70
C CYS A 30 4.83 -9.82 7.87
N CYS A 31 5.20 -11.00 8.37
CA CYS A 31 6.23 -11.14 9.40
C CYS A 31 7.60 -10.71 8.84
N ARG A 32 8.27 -9.78 9.54
CA ARG A 32 9.56 -9.18 9.12
C ARG A 32 10.69 -10.19 8.90
N ILE A 33 10.62 -11.36 9.53
CA ILE A 33 11.66 -12.39 9.48
C ILE A 33 11.70 -13.12 8.13
N LEU A 34 10.57 -13.17 7.40
CA LEU A 34 10.40 -14.11 6.29
C LEU A 34 10.40 -13.47 4.89
N ARG A 35 10.24 -12.14 4.74
CA ARG A 35 9.87 -11.57 3.42
C ARG A 35 10.49 -10.21 3.04
N GLY A 36 11.78 -10.00 3.27
CA GLY A 36 12.54 -8.89 2.67
C GLY A 36 11.85 -7.52 2.73
N ASP A 37 11.55 -6.94 1.55
CA ASP A 37 10.90 -5.62 1.43
C ASP A 37 9.36 -5.67 1.47
N LEU A 38 8.74 -6.86 1.49
CA LEU A 38 7.28 -7.02 1.52
C LEU A 38 6.73 -6.73 2.93
N VAL A 39 5.80 -5.79 3.01
CA VAL A 39 5.28 -5.30 4.29
C VAL A 39 3.85 -5.78 4.56
N CYS A 40 2.98 -5.82 3.55
CA CYS A 40 1.60 -6.26 3.69
C CYS A 40 1.11 -7.05 2.47
N GLU A 41 0.21 -8.00 2.70
CA GLU A 41 -0.66 -8.64 1.72
C GLU A 41 -2.05 -8.03 1.80
N VAL A 42 -2.64 -7.71 0.65
CA VAL A 42 -3.99 -7.16 0.53
C VAL A 42 -4.83 -8.10 -0.33
N ARG A 43 -6.07 -8.36 0.09
CA ARG A 43 -7.06 -9.15 -0.66
C ARG A 43 -8.28 -8.31 -0.93
N VAL A 44 -8.72 -8.25 -2.19
CA VAL A 44 -9.92 -7.51 -2.64
C VAL A 44 -10.69 -8.43 -3.57
N GLY A 45 -11.77 -9.05 -3.08
CA GLY A 45 -12.43 -10.15 -3.79
C GLY A 45 -11.44 -11.29 -4.11
N PHE A 46 -11.26 -11.60 -5.40
CA PHE A 46 -10.30 -12.60 -5.88
C PHE A 46 -8.90 -12.02 -6.15
N ASN A 47 -8.76 -10.69 -6.14
CA ASN A 47 -7.50 -10.03 -6.45
C ASN A 47 -6.60 -9.96 -5.22
N LYS A 48 -5.29 -10.13 -5.45
CA LYS A 48 -4.24 -9.94 -4.45
C LYS A 48 -3.33 -8.79 -4.84
N TYR A 49 -3.03 -7.96 -3.85
CA TYR A 49 -2.03 -6.91 -3.95
C TYR A 49 -1.04 -7.04 -2.81
N PHE A 50 0.11 -6.41 -3.00
CA PHE A 50 1.22 -6.47 -2.07
C PHE A 50 1.76 -5.07 -1.83
N MET A 51 1.96 -4.71 -0.57
CA MET A 51 2.66 -3.48 -0.22
C MET A 51 4.14 -3.80 -0.06
N VAL A 52 4.99 -3.11 -0.81
CA VAL A 52 6.45 -3.31 -0.82
C VAL A 52 7.13 -2.01 -0.40
N SER A 53 7.97 -2.06 0.63
CA SER A 53 8.71 -0.88 1.09
C SER A 53 9.74 -0.42 0.06
N LEU A 54 10.02 0.89 0.00
CA LEU A 54 11.08 1.44 -0.85
C LEU A 54 12.50 1.27 -0.27
N GLY A 55 12.65 0.49 0.81
CA GLY A 55 13.89 0.28 1.54
C GLY A 55 14.14 1.27 2.68
N ARG A 56 15.21 1.05 3.46
CA ARG A 56 15.48 1.79 4.71
C ARG A 56 15.81 3.28 4.51
N LYS A 57 16.34 3.65 3.34
CA LYS A 57 16.76 5.03 3.03
C LYS A 57 15.66 5.90 2.41
N LYS A 58 14.54 5.30 1.98
CA LYS A 58 13.44 5.99 1.30
C LYS A 58 12.16 5.86 2.10
N GLN A 59 11.59 6.99 2.51
CA GLN A 59 10.27 6.99 3.14
C GLN A 59 9.20 6.77 2.06
N GLY A 60 8.60 5.58 2.05
CA GLY A 60 7.53 5.25 1.13
C GLY A 60 7.35 3.75 0.88
N PHE A 61 6.35 3.42 0.08
CA PHE A 61 6.04 2.06 -0.33
C PHE A 61 5.31 2.06 -1.68
N LYS A 62 5.31 0.90 -2.33
CA LYS A 62 4.56 0.62 -3.55
C LYS A 62 3.44 -0.34 -3.25
N ILE A 63 2.35 -0.23 -3.99
CA ILE A 63 1.31 -1.25 -4.07
C ILE A 63 1.48 -1.94 -5.42
N VAL A 64 1.72 -3.25 -5.38
CA VAL A 64 1.90 -4.07 -6.57
C VAL A 64 0.80 -5.10 -6.69
N ASN A 65 0.34 -5.38 -7.91
CA ASN A 65 -0.61 -6.46 -8.17
C ASN A 65 0.08 -7.84 -8.11
N SER A 66 -0.69 -8.92 -8.28
CA SER A 66 -0.15 -10.29 -8.35
C SER A 66 0.76 -10.55 -9.55
N GLY A 67 0.62 -9.79 -10.63
CA GLY A 67 1.51 -9.82 -11.80
C GLY A 67 2.89 -9.21 -11.52
N GLY A 68 2.99 -8.35 -10.49
CA GLY A 68 4.18 -7.59 -10.14
C GLY A 68 4.18 -6.16 -10.66
N ASP A 69 3.11 -5.71 -11.30
CA ASP A 69 2.97 -4.33 -11.78
C ASP A 69 2.69 -3.38 -10.62
N ILE A 70 3.27 -2.18 -10.69
CA ILE A 70 3.07 -1.13 -9.70
C ILE A 70 1.78 -0.40 -10.06
N ILE A 71 0.78 -0.52 -9.21
CA ILE A 71 -0.52 0.13 -9.40
C ILE A 71 -0.62 1.46 -8.65
N ALA A 72 0.21 1.63 -7.61
CA ALA A 72 0.35 2.87 -6.89
C ALA A 72 1.71 2.97 -6.21
N GLU A 73 2.21 4.19 -6.04
CA GLU A 73 3.42 4.49 -5.29
C GLU A 73 3.19 5.64 -4.32
N VAL A 74 3.66 5.47 -3.08
CA VAL A 74 3.58 6.46 -2.01
C VAL A 74 4.99 6.89 -1.63
N LYS A 75 5.23 8.19 -1.63
CA LYS A 75 6.51 8.82 -1.26
C LYS A 75 6.25 10.07 -0.42
N GLN A 76 7.27 10.53 0.30
CA GLN A 76 7.27 11.87 0.86
C GLN A 76 7.22 12.92 -0.28
N LYS A 77 6.39 13.94 -0.14
CA LYS A 77 6.22 14.97 -1.17
C LYS A 77 7.50 15.76 -1.33
N GLN A 78 7.91 15.93 -2.59
CA GLN A 78 9.03 16.79 -2.97
C GLN A 78 8.52 17.91 -3.87
N LEU A 79 9.06 19.11 -3.67
CA LEU A 79 8.87 20.23 -4.58
C LEU A 79 9.70 20.01 -5.85
N PRO A 80 9.34 20.65 -6.98
CA PRO A 80 10.13 20.59 -8.21
C PRO A 80 11.60 21.01 -8.04
N THR A 81 11.89 21.83 -7.02
CA THR A 81 13.24 22.25 -6.62
C THR A 81 14.04 21.15 -5.92
N GLY A 82 13.45 19.98 -5.65
CA GLY A 82 14.04 18.88 -4.90
C GLY A 82 13.90 19.00 -3.38
N MET A 83 13.33 20.10 -2.88
CA MET A 83 13.07 20.28 -1.45
C MET A 83 11.99 19.30 -0.98
N VAL A 84 12.31 18.53 0.06
CA VAL A 84 11.39 17.57 0.66
C VAL A 84 10.49 18.31 1.66
N LEU A 85 9.17 18.12 1.56
CA LEU A 85 8.23 18.65 2.55
C LEU A 85 8.24 17.79 3.82
N GLY A 86 7.39 18.14 4.81
CA GLY A 86 7.23 17.35 6.03
C GLY A 86 7.01 15.86 5.75
N ASP A 87 7.45 15.02 6.69
CA ASP A 87 7.27 13.57 6.65
C ASP A 87 5.80 13.14 6.80
N ASP A 88 4.94 14.06 7.19
CA ASP A 88 3.48 13.98 7.20
C ASP A 88 2.81 14.35 5.86
N VAL A 89 3.58 14.86 4.90
CA VAL A 89 3.11 15.23 3.55
C VAL A 89 3.53 14.16 2.55
N LEU A 90 2.56 13.38 2.08
CA LEU A 90 2.78 12.25 1.18
C LEU A 90 2.23 12.55 -0.21
N THR A 91 2.96 12.12 -1.23
CA THR A 91 2.48 11.98 -2.61
C THR A 91 2.01 10.56 -2.83
N LEU A 92 0.81 10.42 -3.38
CA LEU A 92 0.25 9.17 -3.84
C LEU A 92 0.06 9.25 -5.37
N GLU A 93 0.89 8.53 -6.10
CA GLU A 93 0.78 8.33 -7.54
C GLU A 93 -0.02 7.06 -7.80
N ILE A 94 -1.13 7.14 -8.54
CA ILE A 94 -2.04 6.01 -8.81
C ILE A 94 -2.16 5.81 -10.31
N GLU A 95 -2.10 4.55 -10.75
CA GLU A 95 -2.41 4.18 -12.14
C GLU A 95 -3.87 4.56 -12.49
N PRO A 96 -4.15 5.14 -13.67
CA PRO A 96 -5.47 5.68 -14.01
C PRO A 96 -6.64 4.68 -13.95
N SER A 97 -6.35 3.38 -14.12
CA SER A 97 -7.33 2.29 -14.17
C SER A 97 -7.77 1.80 -12.77
N ILE A 98 -7.13 2.31 -11.71
CA ILE A 98 -7.24 1.78 -10.36
C ILE A 98 -8.19 2.64 -9.52
N ASP A 99 -8.99 1.98 -8.69
CA ASP A 99 -9.89 2.62 -7.74
C ASP A 99 -9.09 3.48 -6.74
N GLN A 100 -9.24 4.79 -6.85
CA GLN A 100 -8.55 5.77 -6.02
C GLN A 100 -8.99 5.68 -4.55
N ALA A 101 -10.28 5.44 -4.29
CA ALA A 101 -10.82 5.37 -2.93
C ALA A 101 -10.28 4.15 -2.19
N LEU A 102 -10.25 2.99 -2.86
CA LEU A 102 -9.61 1.79 -2.34
C LEU A 102 -8.12 2.04 -2.05
N THR A 103 -7.41 2.64 -3.00
CA THR A 103 -5.98 2.91 -2.86
C THR A 103 -5.71 3.81 -1.65
N VAL A 104 -6.44 4.91 -1.49
CA VAL A 104 -6.33 5.80 -0.33
C VAL A 104 -6.64 5.05 0.97
N ALA A 105 -7.69 4.23 1.01
CA ALA A 105 -8.03 3.42 2.18
C ALA A 105 -6.88 2.47 2.57
N LEU A 106 -6.21 1.87 1.60
CA LEU A 106 -5.04 1.02 1.83
C LEU A 106 -3.84 1.81 2.39
N VAL A 107 -3.60 3.03 1.89
CA VAL A 107 -2.55 3.92 2.42
C VAL A 107 -2.82 4.26 3.90
N LEU A 108 -4.08 4.58 4.23
CA LEU A 108 -4.49 4.86 5.59
C LEU A 108 -4.30 3.65 6.51
N VAL A 109 -4.76 2.47 6.08
CA VAL A 109 -4.57 1.22 6.84
C VAL A 109 -3.08 0.95 7.08
N TYR A 110 -2.24 1.06 6.05
CA TYR A 110 -0.80 0.86 6.19
C TYR A 110 -0.18 1.82 7.22
N GLY A 111 -0.54 3.09 7.16
CA GLY A 111 -0.01 4.08 8.07
C GLY A 111 -0.49 3.89 9.52
N LEU A 112 -1.74 3.48 9.73
CA LEU A 112 -2.27 3.08 11.05
C LEU A 112 -1.54 1.84 11.60
N MET A 113 -1.35 0.81 10.77
CA MET A 113 -0.64 -0.43 11.14
C MET A 113 0.83 -0.22 11.51
N ASN A 114 1.43 0.87 11.02
CA ASN A 114 2.81 1.22 11.31
C ASN A 114 2.94 2.37 12.31
N ARG A 115 1.83 2.80 12.94
CA ARG A 115 1.79 3.94 13.87
C ARG A 115 2.36 5.23 13.27
N ARG A 116 2.35 5.32 11.94
CA ARG A 116 2.81 6.48 11.19
C ARG A 116 1.71 7.51 10.99
N LEU A 117 0.43 7.17 11.23
CA LEU A 117 -0.71 8.07 11.03
C LEU A 117 -1.42 8.48 12.34
N ILE A 118 -0.68 8.73 13.43
CA ILE A 118 -1.28 9.07 14.74
C ILE A 118 -1.68 10.56 14.87
N GLY A 119 -1.12 11.45 14.02
CA GLY A 119 -1.44 12.88 13.92
C GLY A 119 -2.16 13.30 12.63
N ARG A 120 -1.98 14.57 12.22
CA ARG A 120 -2.48 15.10 10.94
C ARG A 120 -1.55 14.69 9.79
N PHE A 121 -2.13 14.26 8.67
CA PHE A 121 -1.40 13.90 7.46
C PHE A 121 -2.09 14.47 6.24
N VAL A 122 -1.28 14.83 5.24
CA VAL A 122 -1.77 15.33 3.96
C VAL A 122 -1.36 14.34 2.87
N ILE A 123 -2.35 13.78 2.17
CA ILE A 123 -2.12 12.94 0.99
C ILE A 123 -2.43 13.77 -0.24
N VAL A 124 -1.40 14.09 -1.01
CA VAL A 124 -1.52 14.72 -2.32
C VAL A 124 -1.65 13.61 -3.36
N ILE A 125 -2.85 13.47 -3.94
CA ILE A 125 -3.11 12.48 -4.99
C ILE A 125 -2.71 13.09 -6.34
N GLU A 126 -1.76 12.45 -7.01
CA GLU A 126 -1.33 12.84 -8.34
C GLU A 126 -1.76 11.78 -9.35
N LYS A 127 -2.26 12.22 -10.52
CA LYS A 127 -2.52 11.29 -11.62
C LYS A 127 -1.19 10.68 -12.04
N GLY A 128 -1.06 9.36 -11.94
CA GLY A 128 0.14 8.66 -12.35
C GLY A 128 0.41 8.90 -13.83
N LYS A 129 1.65 9.30 -14.15
CA LYS A 129 2.24 8.98 -15.46
C LYS A 129 2.39 7.45 -15.50
N GLU A 130 2.35 6.84 -16.69
CA GLU A 130 2.55 5.39 -16.82
C GLU A 130 3.79 4.96 -16.03
N LEU A 131 3.57 4.24 -14.92
CA LEU A 131 4.59 3.92 -13.94
C LEU A 131 5.62 3.02 -14.65
N ASP A 132 6.83 3.55 -14.87
CA ASP A 132 7.85 2.92 -15.72
C ASP A 132 8.07 1.46 -15.31
N ARG A 133 7.68 0.55 -16.20
CA ARG A 133 7.51 -0.91 -16.00
C ARG A 133 8.82 -1.67 -15.71
N LYS A 134 9.93 -0.98 -15.43
CA LYS A 134 11.29 -1.51 -15.64
C LYS A 134 12.12 -1.88 -14.41
N ARG A 135 11.54 -2.14 -13.22
CA ARG A 135 12.40 -2.44 -12.03
C ARG A 135 12.16 -3.72 -11.22
N ILE A 136 11.18 -4.55 -11.51
CA ILE A 136 10.92 -5.76 -10.68
C ILE A 136 11.36 -7.08 -11.34
N VAL A 137 11.53 -7.13 -12.67
CA VAL A 137 11.88 -8.38 -13.38
C VAL A 137 13.27 -8.93 -12.99
N LYS A 138 14.21 -8.10 -12.53
CA LYS A 138 15.58 -8.57 -12.28
C LYS A 138 15.78 -9.38 -11.00
N LYS A 139 14.81 -9.43 -10.07
CA LYS A 139 14.96 -10.19 -8.80
C LYS A 139 14.24 -11.55 -8.79
N ARG A 140 13.50 -11.89 -9.85
CA ARG A 140 12.75 -13.16 -9.94
C ARG A 140 13.62 -14.38 -10.28
N ARG A 141 14.90 -14.21 -10.65
CA ARG A 141 15.76 -15.33 -11.05
C ARG A 141 16.36 -16.12 -9.87
N ASP A 142 16.35 -15.56 -8.65
CA ASP A 142 17.09 -16.15 -7.52
C ASP A 142 16.20 -16.90 -6.50
N TYR A 143 14.94 -17.22 -6.84
CA TYR A 143 14.00 -17.87 -5.89
C TYR A 143 13.34 -19.15 -6.44
N MET A 144 13.83 -19.72 -7.53
CA MET A 144 13.35 -21.02 -8.05
C MET A 144 14.41 -22.12 -8.10
N GLU A 145 15.62 -21.88 -7.60
CA GLU A 145 16.61 -22.93 -7.33
C GLU A 145 16.88 -22.94 -5.83
N LEU A 146 16.08 -23.72 -5.09
CA LEU A 146 16.39 -24.39 -3.81
C LEU A 146 15.19 -25.26 -3.40
#